data_AF-A0A6P1KJK0-F1
#
_entry.id   AF-A0A6P1KJK0-F1
#
_cell.length_a   1.000
_cell.length_b   1.000
_cell.length_c   1.000
_cell.angle_alpha   90.00
_cell.angle_beta   90.00
_cell.angle_gamma   90.00
#
_symmetry.space_group_name_H-M   'P 1'
#
loop_
_entity.id
_entity.type
_entity.pdbx_description
1 polymer ?
#
loop_
_entity_poly.entity_id
_entity_poly.type
_entity_poly.pdbx_seq_one_letter_code
_entity_poly.pdbx_strand_id
1 'polypeptide(L)'
;MADLEQQLAQLEKKANLLKERIKKQDTAEKVVIGGMMLAYARKSPANAKRLLDIMQSELREQDLKRVDRAKNELSLIVANNDLANASQYQGG
;
A
#
# COMPACT_ATOMS: atom_id res chain seq x y z
N MET A 1 18.66 -46.35 3.59
CA MET A 1 18.14 -45.23 4.41
C MET A 1 18.59 -43.87 3.89
N ALA A 2 19.88 -43.69 3.57
CA ALA A 2 20.42 -42.42 3.03
C ALA A 2 19.67 -41.85 1.80
N ASP A 3 19.14 -42.68 0.91
CA ASP A 3 18.40 -42.24 -0.28
C ASP A 3 17.03 -41.60 0.06
N LEU A 4 16.30 -42.14 1.03
CA LEU A 4 15.00 -41.55 1.45
C LEU A 4 15.19 -40.24 2.21
N GLU A 5 16.24 -40.13 3.04
CA GLU A 5 16.58 -38.88 3.73
C GLU A 5 17.02 -37.80 2.72
N GLN A 6 17.78 -38.17 1.70
CA GLN A 6 18.16 -37.26 0.60
C GLN A 6 16.93 -36.83 -0.22
N GLN A 7 16.01 -37.75 -0.53
CA GLN A 7 14.76 -37.43 -1.21
C GLN A 7 13.87 -36.49 -0.37
N LEU A 8 13.78 -36.73 0.94
CA LEU A 8 13.05 -35.85 1.87
C LEU A 8 13.66 -34.44 1.87
N ALA A 9 14.98 -34.32 2.03
CA ALA A 9 15.67 -33.03 2.00
C ALA A 9 15.47 -32.27 0.67
N GLN A 10 15.44 -32.99 -0.46
CA GLN A 10 15.14 -32.38 -1.77
C GLN A 10 13.71 -31.86 -1.86
N LEU A 11 12.74 -32.62 -1.34
CA LEU A 11 11.32 -32.22 -1.32
C LEU A 11 11.10 -31.01 -0.42
N GLU A 12 11.71 -30.99 0.77
CA GLU A 12 11.65 -29.86 1.69
C GLU A 12 12.24 -28.59 1.06
N LYS A 13 13.39 -28.72 0.38
CA LYS A 13 14.00 -27.60 -0.35
C LYS A 13 13.07 -27.07 -1.45
N LYS A 14 12.47 -27.96 -2.25
CA LYS A 14 11.51 -27.57 -3.30
C LYS A 14 10.29 -26.87 -2.69
N ALA A 15 9.75 -27.39 -1.58
CA ALA A 15 8.63 -26.79 -0.87
C ALA A 15 8.97 -25.39 -0.36
N ASN A 16 10.16 -25.19 0.20
CA ASN A 16 10.60 -23.89 0.69
C ASN A 16 10.75 -22.86 -0.44
N LEU A 17 11.32 -23.25 -1.59
CA LEU A 17 11.41 -22.39 -2.77
C LEU A 17 10.03 -21.99 -3.31
N LEU A 18 9.06 -22.91 -3.31
CA LEU A 18 7.68 -22.61 -3.70
C LEU A 18 7.03 -21.62 -2.73
N LYS A 19 7.19 -21.82 -1.41
CA LYS A 19 6.70 -20.89 -0.38
C LYS A 19 7.27 -19.49 -0.55
N GLU A 20 8.56 -19.36 -0.86
CA GLU A 20 9.20 -18.08 -1.13
C GLU A 20 8.65 -17.40 -2.38
N ARG A 21 8.44 -18.15 -3.47
CA ARG A 21 7.83 -17.61 -4.70
C ARG A 21 6.43 -17.09 -4.46
N ILE A 22 5.61 -17.81 -3.70
CA ILE A 22 4.25 -17.39 -3.34
C ILE A 22 4.32 -16.06 -2.56
N LYS A 23 5.19 -15.96 -1.54
CA LYS A 23 5.35 -14.71 -0.77
C LYS A 23 5.79 -13.53 -1.65
N LYS A 24 6.69 -13.78 -2.61
CA LYS A 24 7.15 -12.74 -3.55
C LYS A 24 6.03 -12.28 -4.48
N GLN A 25 5.20 -13.19 -4.97
CA GLN A 25 4.04 -12.87 -5.80
C GLN A 25 3.01 -12.06 -5.03
N ASP A 26 2.62 -12.52 -3.83
CA ASP A 26 1.69 -11.81 -2.95
C ASP A 26 2.20 -10.38 -2.61
N THR A 27 3.50 -10.23 -2.37
CA THR A 27 4.11 -8.90 -2.15
C THR A 27 4.04 -8.04 -3.41
N ALA A 28 4.33 -8.59 -4.58
CA ALA A 28 4.29 -7.85 -5.84
C ALA A 28 2.87 -7.37 -6.18
N GLU A 29 1.86 -8.22 -6.01
CA GLU A 29 0.45 -7.86 -6.22
C GLU A 29 0.03 -6.71 -5.29
N LYS A 30 0.41 -6.77 -4.02
CA LYS A 30 0.13 -5.70 -3.04
C LYS A 30 0.80 -4.38 -3.43
N VAL A 31 2.04 -4.42 -3.93
CA VAL A 31 2.74 -3.23 -4.42
C VAL A 31 2.01 -2.62 -5.63
N VAL A 32 1.58 -3.45 -6.59
CA VAL A 32 0.83 -2.99 -7.76
C VAL A 32 -0.50 -2.35 -7.36
N ILE A 33 -1.27 -3.00 -6.47
CA ILE A 33 -2.55 -2.47 -5.96
C ILE A 33 -2.32 -1.15 -5.21
N GLY A 34 -1.28 -1.08 -4.36
CA GLY A 34 -0.92 0.16 -3.66
C GLY A 34 -0.60 1.30 -4.62
N GLY A 35 0.20 1.04 -5.66
CA GLY A 35 0.51 2.01 -6.72
C GLY A 35 -0.75 2.48 -7.47
N MET A 36 -1.64 1.55 -7.81
CA MET A 36 -2.92 1.86 -8.45
C MET A 36 -3.81 2.75 -7.56
N MET A 37 -3.92 2.45 -6.26
CA MET A 37 -4.72 3.24 -5.32
C MET A 37 -4.17 4.67 -5.14
N LEU A 38 -2.85 4.82 -5.11
CA LEU A 38 -2.22 6.15 -5.08
C LEU A 38 -2.51 6.93 -6.37
N ALA A 39 -2.41 6.28 -7.54
CA ALA A 39 -2.76 6.92 -8.81
C ALA A 39 -4.24 7.31 -8.87
N TYR A 40 -5.14 6.48 -8.33
CA TYR A 40 -6.57 6.78 -8.21
C TYR A 40 -6.84 7.97 -7.28
N ALA A 41 -6.18 8.02 -6.13
CA ALA A 41 -6.31 9.09 -5.14
C ALA A 41 -5.88 10.45 -5.70
N ARG A 42 -4.80 10.49 -6.51
CA ARG A 42 -4.31 11.72 -7.15
C ARG A 42 -5.26 12.34 -8.18
N LYS A 43 -6.26 11.60 -8.67
CA LYS A 43 -7.22 12.11 -9.67
C LYS A 43 -8.24 13.09 -9.10
N SER A 44 -8.48 13.07 -7.79
CA SER A 44 -9.46 13.96 -7.15
C SER A 44 -9.16 14.14 -5.66
N PRO A 45 -9.28 15.36 -5.12
CA PRO A 45 -9.16 15.61 -3.69
C PRO A 45 -10.10 14.75 -2.83
N ALA A 46 -11.30 14.43 -3.33
CA ALA A 46 -12.24 13.55 -2.63
C ALA A 46 -11.69 12.11 -2.49
N ASN A 47 -11.01 11.60 -3.52
CA ASN A 47 -10.39 10.27 -3.48
C ASN A 47 -9.18 10.27 -2.55
N ALA A 48 -8.37 11.33 -2.57
CA ALA A 48 -7.26 11.50 -1.65
C ALA A 48 -7.72 11.50 -0.19
N LYS A 49 -8.79 12.24 0.13
CA LYS A 49 -9.41 12.24 1.46
C LYS A 49 -9.91 10.85 1.85
N ARG A 50 -10.66 10.18 0.97
CA ARG A 50 -11.15 8.82 1.23
C ARG A 50 -10.02 7.82 1.50
N LEU A 51 -8.92 7.90 0.74
CA LEU A 51 -7.78 7.01 0.97
C LEU A 51 -7.07 7.30 2.29
N LEU A 52 -6.94 8.58 2.68
CA LEU A 52 -6.43 8.97 3.99
C LEU A 52 -7.28 8.41 5.13
N ASP A 53 -8.60 8.49 5.02
CA ASP A 53 -9.54 7.96 6.03
C ASP A 53 -9.38 6.44 6.18
N ILE A 54 -9.28 5.71 5.05
CA ILE A 54 -9.02 4.26 5.04
C ILE A 54 -7.65 3.94 5.65
N MET A 55 -6.61 4.70 5.31
CA MET A 55 -5.27 4.50 5.90
C MET A 55 -5.32 4.66 7.42
N GLN A 56 -6.07 5.63 7.92
CA GLN A 56 -6.21 5.90 9.35
C GLN A 56 -7.05 4.82 10.08
N SER A 57 -8.04 4.20 9.42
CA SER A 57 -8.87 3.15 10.03
C SER A 57 -8.22 1.76 9.99
N GLU A 58 -7.52 1.44 8.91
CA GLU A 58 -7.03 0.08 8.64
C GLU A 58 -5.55 -0.14 9.06
N LEU A 59 -4.74 0.92 9.08
CA LEU A 59 -3.31 0.77 9.40
C LEU A 59 -3.04 1.00 10.89
N ARG A 60 -2.17 0.15 11.44
CA ARG A 60 -1.60 0.37 12.78
C ARG A 60 -0.69 1.59 12.75
N GLU A 61 -0.49 2.25 13.90
CA GLU A 61 0.34 3.45 14.00
C GLU A 61 1.77 3.26 13.45
N GLN A 62 2.40 2.10 13.71
CA GLN A 62 3.72 1.78 13.15
C GLN A 62 3.73 1.68 11.62
N ASP A 63 2.63 1.23 11.02
CA ASP A 63 2.51 1.07 9.58
C ASP A 63 2.20 2.42 8.93
N LEU A 64 1.43 3.30 9.60
CA LEU A 64 1.26 4.70 9.20
C LEU A 64 2.61 5.42 9.07
N LYS A 65 3.56 5.19 9.99
CA LYS A 65 4.92 5.75 9.91
C LYS A 65 5.69 5.27 8.67
N ARG A 66 5.44 4.04 8.20
CA ARG A 66 6.10 3.48 7.01
C ARG A 66 5.60 4.11 5.71
N VAL A 67 4.36 4.61 5.70
CA VAL A 67 3.71 5.23 4.53
C VAL A 67 3.61 6.75 4.65
N ASP A 68 4.37 7.37 5.56
CA ASP A 68 4.26 8.79 5.90
C ASP A 68 4.43 9.71 4.69
N ARG A 69 5.34 9.37 3.76
CA ARG A 69 5.51 10.13 2.51
C ARG A 69 4.24 10.18 1.67
N ALA A 70 3.57 9.05 1.48
CA ALA A 70 2.33 8.97 0.71
C ALA A 70 1.19 9.70 1.43
N LYS A 71 1.09 9.53 2.75
CA LYS A 71 0.11 10.25 3.58
C LYS A 71 0.28 11.76 3.46
N ASN A 72 1.52 12.27 3.55
CA ASN A 72 1.79 13.70 3.45
C ASN A 72 1.43 14.25 2.06
N GLU A 73 1.76 13.53 0.99
CA GLU A 73 1.36 13.89 -0.37
C GLU A 73 -0.16 14.01 -0.51
N LEU A 74 -0.91 13.00 -0.06
CA LEU A 74 -2.37 13.01 -0.13
C LEU A 74 -2.97 14.15 0.73
N SER A 75 -2.38 14.42 1.89
CA SER A 75 -2.83 15.49 2.79
C SER A 75 -2.66 16.87 2.14
N LEU A 76 -1.58 17.08 1.40
CA LEU A 76 -1.37 18.32 0.64
C LEU A 76 -2.40 18.50 -0.48
N ILE A 77 -2.78 17.42 -1.19
CA ILE A 77 -3.82 17.48 -2.22
C ILE A 77 -5.16 17.94 -1.61
N VAL A 78 -5.53 17.39 -0.45
CA VAL A 78 -6.76 17.76 0.26
C VAL A 78 -6.68 19.22 0.75
N ALA A 79 -5.59 19.58 1.43
CA ALA A 79 -5.41 20.93 1.96
C ALA A 79 -5.44 22.02 0.86
N ASN A 80 -4.79 21.77 -0.28
CA ASN A 80 -4.80 22.70 -1.41
C ASN A 80 -6.20 22.91 -1.98
N ASN A 81 -6.99 21.84 -2.08
CA ASN A 81 -8.38 21.93 -2.50
C ASN A 81 -9.22 22.74 -1.51
N ASP A 82 -9.05 22.49 -0.21
CA ASP A 82 -9.80 23.22 0.83
C ASP A 82 -9.47 24.72 0.82
N LEU A 83 -8.20 25.08 0.62
CA LEU A 83 -7.75 26.46 0.45
C LEU A 83 -8.34 27.12 -0.80
N ALA A 84 -8.34 26.41 -1.94
CA ALA A 84 -8.91 26.92 -3.18
C ALA A 84 -10.42 27.21 -3.04
N ASN A 85 -11.16 26.31 -2.38
CA ASN A 85 -12.57 26.50 -2.12
C ASN A 85 -12.82 27.67 -1.15
N ALA A 86 -12.06 27.77 -0.05
CA ALA A 86 -12.20 28.87 0.92
C ALA A 86 -11.96 30.25 0.29
N SER A 87 -11.03 30.33 -0.66
CA SER A 87 -10.69 31.58 -1.36
C SER A 87 -11.80 32.01 -2.33
N GLN A 88 -12.54 31.07 -2.92
CA GLN A 88 -13.68 31.37 -3.80
C GLN A 88 -14.87 31.97 -3.04
N TYR A 89 -15.09 31.60 -1.76
CA TYR A 89 -16.19 32.15 -0.96
C TYR A 89 -15.95 33.57 -0.43
N GLN A 90 -14.71 34.06 -0.41
CA GLN A 90 -14.38 35.40 0.11
C GLN A 90 -14.38 36.50 -0.98
N GLY A 91 -14.51 36.13 -2.26
CA GLY A 91 -14.49 37.06 -3.38
C GLY A 91 -15.85 37.31 -4.06
N GLY A 92 -16.95 36.86 -3.46
CA GLY A 92 -18.33 37.00 -3.97
C GLY A 92 -19.18 37.96 -3.16
#